data_AF-A0A662ZF88-F1
#
_entry.id   AF-A0A662ZF88-F1
#
_cell.length_a   1.000
_cell.length_b   1.000
_cell.length_c   1.000
_cell.angle_alpha   90.00
_cell.angle_beta   90.00
_cell.angle_gamma   90.00
#
_symmetry.space_group_name_H-M   'P 1'
#
loop_
_entity.id
_entity.type
_entity.pdbx_description
1 polymer ?
#
loop_
_entity_poly.entity_id
_entity_poly.type
_entity_poly.pdbx_seq_one_letter_code
_entity_poly.pdbx_strand_id
1 'polypeptide(L)'
;MTDMEHKPNGWNLPINQMTEEEWKDYFECRKKYDIKLSEQEIANNTNEAVKFINDMEQFKKIAIKNPLLPGLAIASKASHGLKAIKNYNLSLAKEVYPDEF
;
A
#
# COMPACT_ATOMS: atom_id res chain seq x y z
N MET A 1 -7.94 -18.74 -1.56
CA MET A 1 -6.78 -18.74 -2.46
C MET A 1 -5.92 -17.54 -2.12
N THR A 2 -4.70 -17.76 -1.65
CA THR A 2 -3.67 -16.71 -1.53
C THR A 2 -3.05 -16.53 -2.91
N ASP A 3 -2.92 -15.29 -3.37
CA ASP A 3 -2.42 -14.88 -4.69
C ASP A 3 -0.90 -15.14 -4.87
N MET A 4 -0.40 -16.22 -4.26
CA MET A 4 1.01 -16.64 -4.30
C MET A 4 1.45 -17.08 -5.70
N GLU A 5 0.51 -17.31 -6.62
CA GLU A 5 0.79 -17.71 -8.01
C GLU A 5 1.34 -16.55 -8.85
N HIS A 6 0.98 -15.30 -8.55
CA HIS A 6 1.46 -14.11 -9.26
C HIS A 6 2.16 -13.13 -8.31
N LYS A 7 3.48 -13.31 -8.17
CA LYS A 7 4.30 -12.34 -7.43
C LYS A 7 4.50 -11.07 -8.26
N PRO A 8 4.49 -9.87 -7.63
CA PRO A 8 4.72 -8.63 -8.34
C PRO A 8 6.10 -8.56 -9.01
N ASN A 9 6.23 -7.77 -10.06
CA ASN A 9 7.49 -7.50 -10.73
C ASN A 9 8.60 -7.12 -9.75
N GLY A 10 9.79 -7.68 -9.95
CA GLY A 10 10.93 -7.44 -9.08
C GLY A 10 10.82 -8.06 -7.68
N TRP A 11 9.89 -9.00 -7.45
CA TRP A 11 9.80 -9.76 -6.18
C TRP A 11 11.11 -10.46 -5.80
N ASN A 12 11.93 -10.80 -6.80
CA ASN A 12 13.21 -11.47 -6.65
C ASN A 12 14.38 -10.52 -6.35
N LEU A 13 14.17 -9.19 -6.45
CA LEU A 13 15.19 -8.20 -6.10
C LEU A 13 15.50 -8.25 -4.60
N PRO A 14 16.75 -8.04 -4.15
CA PRO A 14 17.12 -8.10 -2.73
C PRO A 14 16.23 -7.24 -1.82
N ILE A 15 15.78 -6.08 -2.29
CA ILE A 15 14.91 -5.16 -1.52
C ILE A 15 13.48 -5.68 -1.30
N ASN A 16 13.05 -6.65 -2.12
CA ASN A 16 11.72 -7.26 -2.08
C ASN A 16 11.74 -8.70 -1.56
N GLN A 17 12.92 -9.22 -1.19
CA GLN A 17 13.00 -10.56 -0.62
C GLN A 17 12.28 -10.60 0.72
N MET A 18 11.30 -11.49 0.79
CA MET A 18 10.46 -11.75 1.95
C MET A 18 10.34 -13.26 2.14
N THR A 19 10.21 -13.70 3.39
CA THR A 19 9.90 -15.11 3.70
C THR A 19 8.50 -15.48 3.20
N GLU A 20 8.19 -16.76 3.16
CA GLU A 20 6.85 -17.23 2.78
C GLU A 20 5.75 -16.65 3.69
N GLU A 21 6.02 -16.55 5.00
CA GLU A 21 5.10 -15.96 5.98
C GLU A 21 4.90 -14.46 5.72
N GLU A 22 5.97 -13.75 5.39
CA GLU A 22 5.90 -12.33 5.05
C GLU A 22 5.16 -12.08 3.74
N TRP A 23 5.30 -12.96 2.75
CA TRP A 23 4.49 -12.90 1.52
C TRP A 23 3.01 -13.18 1.79
N LYS A 24 2.69 -14.17 2.62
CA LYS A 24 1.32 -14.43 3.06
C LYS A 24 0.72 -13.19 3.73
N ASP A 25 1.45 -12.59 4.67
CA ASP A 25 1.03 -11.35 5.34
C ASP A 25 0.88 -10.18 4.37
N TYR A 26 1.80 -10.03 3.41
CA TYR A 26 1.70 -9.02 2.34
C TYR A 26 0.38 -9.15 1.57
N PHE A 27 0.06 -10.35 1.07
CA PHE A 27 -1.16 -10.57 0.28
C PHE A 27 -2.44 -10.44 1.11
N GLU A 28 -2.43 -10.83 2.39
CA GLU A 28 -3.55 -10.57 3.29
C GLU A 28 -3.74 -9.06 3.53
N CYS A 29 -2.64 -8.30 3.66
CA CYS A 29 -2.71 -6.85 3.72
C CYS A 29 -3.27 -6.23 2.43
N ARG A 30 -2.92 -6.75 1.25
CA ARG A 30 -3.50 -6.28 -0.03
C ARG A 30 -5.02 -6.46 -0.05
N LYS A 31 -5.53 -7.63 0.35
CA LYS A 31 -6.99 -7.89 0.46
C LYS A 31 -7.66 -6.94 1.46
N LYS A 32 -6.99 -6.62 2.56
CA LYS A 32 -7.52 -5.80 3.64
C LYS A 32 -7.51 -4.29 3.33
N TYR A 33 -6.45 -3.80 2.68
CA TYR A 33 -6.20 -2.37 2.56
C TYR A 33 -6.41 -1.81 1.16
N ASP A 34 -6.35 -2.61 0.10
CA ASP A 34 -6.51 -2.13 -1.28
C ASP A 34 -8.00 -1.97 -1.64
N ILE A 35 -8.66 -1.07 -0.92
CA ILE A 35 -10.08 -0.76 -1.07
C ILE A 35 -10.22 0.47 -1.96
N LYS A 36 -11.04 0.37 -3.02
CA LYS A 36 -11.42 1.54 -3.83
C LYS A 36 -12.30 2.46 -2.98
N LEU A 37 -11.90 3.72 -2.88
CA LEU A 37 -12.65 4.76 -2.16
C LEU A 37 -13.23 5.75 -3.16
N SER A 38 -14.41 6.28 -2.85
CA SER A 38 -14.96 7.46 -3.52
C SER A 38 -14.16 8.71 -3.17
N GLU A 39 -14.26 9.76 -4.00
CA GLU A 39 -13.62 11.05 -3.74
C GLU A 39 -14.03 11.64 -2.38
N GLN A 40 -15.30 11.47 -1.99
CA GLN A 40 -15.81 11.94 -0.70
C GLN A 40 -15.18 11.19 0.48
N GLU A 41 -14.98 9.87 0.37
CA GLU A 41 -14.31 9.08 1.41
C GLU A 41 -12.84 9.48 1.55
N ILE A 42 -12.16 9.73 0.43
CA ILE A 42 -10.77 10.21 0.42
C ILE A 42 -10.68 11.59 1.08
N ALA A 43 -11.59 12.50 0.76
CA ALA A 43 -11.67 13.82 1.37
C ALA A 43 -11.94 13.74 2.88
N ASN A 44 -12.85 12.88 3.31
CA ASN A 44 -13.17 12.68 4.72
C ASN A 44 -11.97 12.15 5.50
N ASN A 45 -11.27 11.14 4.98
CA ASN A 45 -10.04 10.62 5.59
C ASN A 45 -8.94 11.68 5.66
N THR A 46 -8.80 12.50 4.62
CA THR A 46 -7.80 13.59 4.60
C THR A 46 -8.12 14.64 5.66
N ASN A 47 -9.37 15.08 5.73
CA ASN A 47 -9.83 16.04 6.72
C ASN A 47 -9.66 15.51 8.15
N GLU A 48 -9.92 14.21 8.35
CA GLU A 48 -9.70 13.56 9.64
C GLU A 48 -8.21 13.48 9.99
N ALA A 49 -7.36 13.09 9.04
CA ALA A 49 -5.91 13.01 9.26
C ALA A 49 -5.33 14.39 9.64
N VAL A 50 -5.72 15.46 8.97
CA VAL A 50 -5.21 16.82 9.20
C VAL A 50 -5.50 17.33 10.62
N LYS A 51 -6.54 16.83 11.30
CA LYS A 51 -6.78 17.15 12.73
C LYS A 51 -5.62 16.72 13.62
N PHE A 52 -4.85 15.72 13.18
CA PHE A 52 -3.70 15.17 13.87
C PHE A 52 -2.37 15.61 13.23
N ILE A 53 -2.31 16.71 12.49
CA ILE A 53 -1.07 17.15 11.81
C ILE A 53 0.14 17.32 12.74
N ASN A 54 -0.10 17.56 14.04
CA ASN A 54 0.94 17.66 15.07
C ASN A 54 1.20 16.32 15.80
N ASP A 55 0.39 15.29 15.55
CA ASP A 55 0.55 13.91 16.03
C ASP A 55 0.78 13.00 14.83
N MET A 56 2.06 12.86 14.46
CA MET A 56 2.46 12.13 13.26
C MET A 56 2.04 10.65 13.27
N GLU A 57 1.90 10.04 14.45
CA GLU A 57 1.48 8.64 14.57
C GLU A 57 0.00 8.49 14.19
N GLN A 58 -0.87 9.31 14.78
CA GLN A 58 -2.30 9.30 14.46
C GLN A 58 -2.56 9.79 13.03
N PHE A 59 -1.85 10.84 12.60
CA PHE A 59 -1.91 11.33 11.21
C PHE A 59 -1.65 10.17 10.24
N LYS A 60 -0.53 9.46 10.40
CA LYS A 60 -0.15 8.38 9.51
C LYS A 60 -1.18 7.25 9.53
N LYS A 61 -1.67 6.86 10.71
CA LYS A 61 -2.67 5.79 10.86
C LYS A 61 -3.95 6.06 10.06
N ILE A 62 -4.34 7.32 9.92
CA ILE A 62 -5.52 7.71 9.12
C ILE A 62 -5.13 7.87 7.65
N ALA A 63 -4.02 8.55 7.36
CA ALA A 63 -3.58 8.86 6.01
C ALA A 63 -3.32 7.61 5.15
N ILE A 64 -2.80 6.52 5.72
CA ILE A 64 -2.52 5.27 4.98
C ILE A 64 -3.79 4.58 4.42
N LYS A 65 -4.98 4.96 4.90
CA LYS A 65 -6.26 4.43 4.39
C LYS A 65 -6.58 4.96 2.99
N ASN A 66 -6.10 6.16 2.66
CA ASN A 66 -6.27 6.73 1.33
C ASN A 66 -5.41 5.98 0.31
N PRO A 67 -5.92 5.77 -0.91
CA PRO A 67 -5.12 5.20 -1.98
C PRO A 67 -3.85 6.01 -2.18
N LEU A 68 -2.70 5.33 -2.10
CA LEU A 68 -1.42 5.95 -2.36
C LEU A 68 -1.36 6.32 -3.85
N LEU A 69 -0.90 7.55 -4.14
CA LEU A 69 -0.73 7.99 -5.52
C LEU A 69 0.21 7.03 -6.27
N PRO A 70 -0.09 6.60 -7.51
CA PRO A 70 0.70 5.60 -8.23
C PRO A 70 2.19 5.93 -8.30
N GLY A 71 2.53 7.20 -8.57
CA GLY A 71 3.92 7.66 -8.60
C GLY A 71 4.65 7.55 -7.25
N LEU A 72 3.94 7.81 -6.14
CA LEU A 72 4.52 7.63 -4.80
C LEU A 72 4.65 6.15 -4.44
N ALA A 73 3.69 5.31 -4.84
CA ALA A 73 3.75 3.88 -4.61
C ALA A 73 4.94 3.24 -5.32
N ILE A 74 5.16 3.56 -6.60
CA ILE A 74 6.27 2.98 -7.38
C ILE A 74 7.63 3.49 -6.88
N ALA A 75 7.73 4.79 -6.55
CA ALA A 75 8.95 5.35 -5.96
C ALA A 75 9.27 4.70 -4.59
N SER A 76 8.23 4.48 -3.77
CA SER A 76 8.39 3.83 -2.46
C SER A 76 8.79 2.36 -2.59
N LYS A 77 8.19 1.62 -3.54
CA LYS A 77 8.61 0.25 -3.87
C LYS A 77 10.07 0.21 -4.31
N ALA A 78 10.48 1.10 -5.21
CA ALA A 78 11.85 1.14 -5.72
C ALA A 78 12.88 1.49 -4.62
N SER A 79 12.51 2.35 -3.67
CA SER A 79 13.43 2.87 -2.65
C SER A 79 13.44 2.04 -1.36
N HIS A 80 12.34 1.38 -1.02
CA HIS A 80 12.14 0.72 0.29
C HIS A 80 11.57 -0.69 0.20
N GLY A 81 11.18 -1.14 -0.99
CA GLY A 81 10.63 -2.47 -1.23
C GLY A 81 9.15 -2.64 -0.88
N LEU A 82 8.59 -3.77 -1.32
CA LEU A 82 7.17 -4.13 -1.17
C LEU A 82 6.74 -4.27 0.30
N LYS A 83 7.64 -4.78 1.16
CA LYS A 83 7.37 -4.95 2.59
C LYS A 83 7.07 -3.62 3.28
N ALA A 84 7.77 -2.54 2.91
CA ALA A 84 7.60 -1.23 3.52
C ALA A 84 6.24 -0.60 3.23
N ILE A 85 5.63 -0.95 2.09
CA ILE A 85 4.36 -0.40 1.62
C ILE A 85 3.16 -1.35 1.83
N LYS A 86 3.34 -2.47 2.55
CA LYS A 86 2.28 -3.48 2.74
C LYS A 86 1.03 -2.96 3.46
N ASN A 87 1.17 -1.94 4.30
CA ASN A 87 0.04 -1.37 5.06
C ASN A 87 -0.65 -0.18 4.39
N TYR A 88 -0.19 0.22 3.19
CA TYR A 88 -0.83 1.29 2.42
C TYR A 88 -1.93 0.71 1.54
N ASN A 89 -2.94 1.52 1.25
CA ASN A 89 -3.92 1.22 0.22
C ASN A 89 -3.28 1.44 -1.17
N LEU A 90 -3.08 0.37 -1.93
CA LEU A 90 -2.47 0.42 -3.27
C LEU A 90 -3.48 0.24 -4.40
N SER A 91 -4.78 0.36 -4.11
CA SER A 91 -5.85 0.16 -5.10
C SER A 91 -5.65 0.99 -6.37
N LEU A 92 -5.34 2.28 -6.23
CA LEU A 92 -5.08 3.17 -7.36
C LEU A 92 -3.76 2.85 -8.08
N ALA A 93 -2.72 2.45 -7.34
CA ALA A 93 -1.44 2.07 -7.94
C ALA A 93 -1.56 0.80 -8.80
N LYS A 94 -2.38 -0.16 -8.39
CA LYS A 94 -2.68 -1.39 -9.14
C LYS A 94 -3.43 -1.14 -10.44
N GLU A 95 -4.26 -0.11 -10.51
CA GLU A 95 -4.95 0.26 -11.75
C GLU A 95 -3.97 0.77 -12.82
N VAL A 96 -2.92 1.47 -12.40
CA VAL A 96 -1.91 2.03 -13.30
C VAL A 96 -0.77 1.03 -13.57
N TYR A 97 -0.40 0.23 -12.57
CA TYR A 97 0.72 -0.71 -12.60
C TYR A 97 0.29 -2.09 -12.07
N PRO A 98 -0.54 -2.85 -12.82
CA PRO A 98 -1.14 -4.08 -12.33
C PRO A 98 -0.13 -5.18 -11.97
N ASP A 99 0.99 -5.23 -12.68
CA ASP A 99 2.04 -6.22 -12.42
C ASP A 99 3.02 -5.79 -11.32
N GLU A 100 2.92 -4.55 -10.81
CA GLU A 100 3.88 -4.01 -9.85
C GLU A 100 3.50 -4.22 -8.37
N PHE A 101 2.25 -4.55 -8.02
CA PHE A 101 1.76 -4.54 -6.63
C PHE A 101 0.83 -5.68 -6.22
#